data_AF-W1X097-F1
#
_entry.id   AF-W1X097-F1
#
_cell.length_a   1.000
_cell.length_b   1.000
_cell.length_c   1.000
_cell.angle_alpha   90.00
_cell.angle_beta   90.00
_cell.angle_gamma   90.00
#
_symmetry.space_group_name_H-M   'P 1'
#
loop_
_entity.id
_entity.type
_entity.pdbx_description
1 polymer ?
#
loop_
_entity_poly.entity_id
_entity_poly.type
_entity_poly.pdbx_seq_one_letter_code
_entity_poly.pdbx_strand_id
1 'polypeptide(L)'
;MPREVKSKKSKSSGLGKGLGNLMKVDTVESVLPEKEIHELPISELVPNADQPRKSFDEDSLATLAESIKNLGIFQPIVVRKQKNKYQIVAGERRYR
;
A
#
# COMPACT_ATOMS: atom_id res chain seq x y z
N MET A 1 -59.08 -41.14 0.47
CA MET A 1 -57.82 -41.88 0.69
C MET A 1 -56.65 -41.06 0.13
N PRO A 2 -55.47 -41.11 0.75
CA PRO A 2 -54.53 -39.99 0.96
C PRO A 2 -53.36 -39.94 -0.04
N ARG A 3 -52.61 -38.82 -0.04
CA ARG A 3 -51.15 -38.84 0.20
C ARG A 3 -50.55 -37.44 0.39
N GLU A 4 -50.07 -37.24 1.61
CA GLU A 4 -49.15 -36.22 2.09
C GLU A 4 -47.81 -36.34 1.35
N VAL A 5 -47.20 -35.21 0.96
CA VAL A 5 -45.79 -35.18 0.54
C VAL A 5 -45.06 -34.06 1.28
N LYS A 6 -44.34 -34.45 2.33
CA LYS A 6 -43.37 -33.61 3.05
C LYS A 6 -42.16 -33.37 2.14
N SER A 7 -41.83 -32.12 1.84
CA SER A 7 -40.56 -31.76 1.21
C SER A 7 -39.48 -31.53 2.27
N LYS A 8 -38.39 -32.30 2.17
CA LYS A 8 -37.22 -32.25 3.06
C LYS A 8 -36.45 -30.93 2.86
N LYS A 9 -36.16 -30.25 3.98
CA LYS A 9 -35.21 -29.11 4.06
C LYS A 9 -33.81 -29.60 3.67
N SER A 10 -33.24 -29.10 2.58
CA SER A 10 -31.83 -29.33 2.25
C SER A 10 -30.95 -28.52 3.20
N LYS A 11 -30.09 -29.20 3.96
CA LYS A 11 -29.03 -28.56 4.74
C LYS A 11 -27.93 -28.14 3.77
N SER A 12 -27.83 -26.86 3.46
CA SER A 12 -26.63 -26.26 2.84
C SER A 12 -25.51 -26.18 3.88
N SER A 13 -24.94 -27.34 4.21
CA SER A 13 -23.71 -27.43 4.99
C SER A 13 -22.54 -27.58 4.03
N GLY A 14 -22.06 -26.46 3.51
CA GLY A 14 -20.85 -26.40 2.71
C GLY A 14 -20.34 -24.97 2.66
N LEU A 15 -19.20 -24.70 3.30
CA LEU A 15 -18.41 -23.46 3.17
C LEU A 15 -19.07 -22.12 3.59
N GLY A 16 -20.08 -22.12 4.47
CA GLY A 16 -20.81 -20.87 4.80
C GLY A 16 -20.49 -20.18 6.12
N LYS A 17 -19.58 -20.70 6.97
CA LYS A 17 -19.47 -20.24 8.37
C LYS A 17 -18.06 -19.85 8.85
N GLY A 18 -17.00 -20.29 8.17
CA GLY A 18 -15.62 -19.95 8.52
C GLY A 18 -15.08 -18.73 7.78
N LEU A 19 -15.53 -18.50 6.53
CA LEU A 19 -15.10 -17.38 5.72
C LEU A 19 -15.63 -16.03 6.23
N GLY A 20 -16.79 -16.01 6.90
CA GLY A 20 -17.32 -14.80 7.54
C GLY A 20 -16.48 -14.30 8.72
N ASN A 21 -15.65 -15.16 9.33
CA ASN A 21 -14.72 -14.77 10.39
C ASN A 21 -13.35 -14.31 9.85
N LEU A 22 -12.96 -14.71 8.65
CA LEU A 22 -11.81 -14.14 7.93
C LEU A 22 -12.18 -12.85 7.17
N MET A 23 -13.44 -12.76 6.72
CA MET A 23 -14.07 -11.57 6.13
C MET A 23 -14.84 -10.78 7.19
N LYS A 24 -14.42 -10.83 8.46
CA LYS A 24 -14.52 -9.62 9.29
C LYS A 24 -13.49 -8.65 8.74
N VAL A 25 -13.82 -8.13 7.55
CA VAL A 25 -13.32 -6.87 7.05
C VAL A 25 -13.97 -5.82 7.93
N ASP A 26 -13.56 -5.79 9.20
CA ASP A 26 -13.47 -4.54 9.92
C ASP A 26 -12.68 -3.66 8.97
N THR A 27 -13.38 -2.71 8.38
CA THR A 27 -12.87 -1.64 7.53
C THR A 27 -11.48 -1.30 8.05
N VAL A 28 -10.43 -1.77 7.37
CA VAL A 28 -9.03 -1.63 7.81
C VAL A 28 -8.55 -0.17 7.71
N GLU A 29 -9.49 0.76 7.65
CA GLU A 29 -9.33 2.20 7.63
C GLU A 29 -8.81 2.75 8.97
N SER A 30 -8.93 2.02 10.10
CA SER A 30 -8.83 2.63 11.43
C SER A 30 -7.69 2.19 12.35
N VAL A 31 -6.70 1.40 11.89
CA VAL A 31 -5.56 0.98 12.74
C VAL A 31 -4.19 1.36 12.17
N LEU A 32 -4.14 1.97 10.98
CA LEU A 32 -2.90 2.56 10.47
C LEU A 32 -2.92 4.04 10.84
N PRO A 33 -1.84 4.60 11.43
CA PRO A 33 -1.73 6.05 11.58
C PRO A 33 -1.99 6.67 10.21
N GLU A 34 -2.84 7.70 10.17
CA GLU A 34 -3.16 8.41 8.94
C GLU A 34 -1.85 8.72 8.20
N LYS A 35 -1.74 8.25 6.95
CA LYS A 35 -0.57 8.56 6.12
C LYS A 35 -0.67 10.04 5.76
N GLU A 36 -0.15 10.89 6.63
CA GLU A 36 -0.06 12.31 6.39
C GLU A 36 0.95 12.57 5.27
N ILE A 37 0.51 13.33 4.27
CA ILE A 37 1.36 13.81 3.19
C ILE A 37 1.92 15.16 3.64
N HIS A 38 3.24 15.25 3.77
CA HIS A 38 3.95 16.45 4.18
C HIS A 38 4.87 16.93 3.06
N GLU A 39 4.92 18.24 2.86
CA GLU A 39 5.98 18.87 2.07
C GLU A 39 7.21 19.07 2.96
N LEU A 40 8.31 18.40 2.61
CA LEU A 40 9.56 18.43 3.36
C LEU A 40 10.69 18.95 2.46
N PRO A 41 11.63 19.74 3.01
CA PRO A 41 12.80 20.16 2.26
C PRO A 41 13.71 18.96 1.95
N ILE A 42 14.22 18.92 0.72
CA ILE A 42 15.07 17.82 0.22
C ILE A 42 16.34 17.66 1.07
N SER A 43 16.82 18.75 1.69
CA SER A 43 17.99 18.78 2.58
C SER A 43 17.81 18.01 3.89
N GLU A 44 16.57 17.77 4.32
CA GLU A 44 16.24 16.97 5.50
C GLU A 44 16.10 15.48 5.17
N LEU A 45 16.05 15.12 3.88
CA LEU A 45 15.98 13.73 3.43
C LEU A 45 17.37 13.08 3.42
N VAL A 46 17.42 11.84 3.88
CA VAL A 46 18.62 11.00 3.91
C VAL A 46 18.31 9.71 3.15
N PRO A 47 19.16 9.30 2.19
CA PRO A 47 18.99 8.04 1.50
C PRO A 47 19.16 6.87 2.46
N ASN A 48 18.48 5.75 2.18
CA ASN A 48 18.73 4.51 2.92
C ASN A 48 20.07 3.89 2.47
N ALA A 49 20.89 3.45 3.43
CA ALA A 49 22.13 2.75 3.12
C ALA A 49 21.86 1.30 2.64
N ASP A 50 20.78 0.70 3.14
CA ASP A 50 20.40 -0.69 2.85
C ASP A 50 19.47 -0.79 1.63
N GLN A 51 19.77 -0.04 0.57
CA GLN A 51 18.98 -0.09 -0.66
C GLN A 51 19.25 -1.41 -1.42
N PRO A 52 18.23 -2.23 -1.70
CA PRO A 52 18.40 -3.48 -2.43
C PRO A 52 18.79 -3.23 -3.89
N ARG A 53 18.34 -2.10 -4.47
CA ARG A 53 18.70 -1.69 -5.83
C ARG A 53 19.94 -0.79 -5.78
N LYS A 54 21.06 -1.32 -6.26
CA LYS A 54 22.35 -0.59 -6.35
C LYS A 54 22.62 0.03 -7.72
N SER A 55 22.04 -0.54 -8.77
CA SER A 55 22.19 -0.04 -10.15
C SER A 55 20.93 0.71 -10.56
N PHE A 56 21.12 1.94 -11.03
CA PHE A 56 20.10 2.72 -11.70
C PHE A 56 20.58 3.00 -13.12
N ASP A 57 19.65 2.90 -14.06
CA ASP A 57 19.88 3.30 -15.43
C ASP A 57 19.65 4.81 -15.53
N GLU A 58 20.64 5.53 -16.05
CA GLU A 58 20.65 6.99 -16.13
C GLU A 58 19.58 7.51 -17.09
N ASP A 59 19.35 6.83 -18.22
CA ASP A 59 18.33 7.19 -19.21
C ASP A 59 16.92 7.07 -18.62
N SER A 60 16.72 6.00 -17.85
CA SER A 60 15.49 5.75 -17.09
C SER A 60 15.26 6.75 -15.95
N LEU A 61 16.31 7.35 -15.38
CA LEU A 61 16.19 8.41 -14.37
C LEU A 61 15.89 9.76 -15.03
N ALA A 62 16.56 10.09 -16.14
CA ALA A 62 16.33 11.31 -16.90
C ALA A 62 14.86 11.40 -17.37
N THR A 63 14.35 10.31 -17.94
CA THR A 63 12.95 10.23 -18.37
C THR A 63 11.97 10.42 -17.20
N LEU A 64 12.29 9.86 -16.02
CA LEU A 64 11.46 10.01 -14.83
C LEU A 64 11.50 11.46 -14.32
N ALA A 65 12.66 12.10 -14.31
CA ALA A 65 12.83 13.49 -13.92
C ALA A 65 12.06 14.44 -14.85
N GLU A 66 12.09 14.20 -16.17
CA GLU A 66 11.29 14.94 -17.15
C GLU A 66 9.79 14.77 -16.91
N SER A 67 9.34 13.53 -16.65
CA SER A 67 7.95 13.27 -16.30
C SER A 67 7.53 13.99 -15.01
N ILE A 68 8.37 13.97 -13.98
CA ILE A 68 8.11 14.66 -12.71
C ILE A 68 8.07 16.18 -12.93
N LYS A 69 8.92 16.74 -13.79
CA LYS A 69 8.93 18.18 -14.09
C LYS A 69 7.67 18.63 -14.82
N ASN A 70 7.14 17.81 -15.74
CA ASN A 70 5.98 18.16 -16.55
C ASN A 70 4.65 17.90 -15.82
N LEU A 71 4.54 16.79 -15.08
CA LEU A 71 3.28 16.33 -14.46
C LEU A 71 3.27 16.47 -12.93
N GLY A 72 4.41 16.75 -12.31
CA GLY A 72 4.58 16.69 -10.87
C GLY A 72 4.82 15.27 -10.35
N ILE A 73 4.91 15.15 -9.02
CA ILE A 73 5.12 13.87 -8.33
C ILE A 73 3.76 13.20 -8.12
N PHE A 74 3.44 12.19 -8.92
CA PHE A 74 2.18 11.44 -8.80
C PHE A 74 2.09 10.60 -7.51
N GLN A 75 3.19 9.96 -7.12
CA GLN A 75 3.27 9.19 -5.88
C GLN A 75 4.20 9.91 -4.89
N PRO A 76 3.79 10.18 -3.64
CA PRO A 76 4.67 10.71 -2.61
C PRO A 76 5.77 9.74 -2.20
N ILE A 77 6.91 10.28 -1.75
CA ILE A 77 8.05 9.49 -1.25
C ILE A 77 7.72 9.02 0.17
N VAL A 78 7.97 7.75 0.48
CA VAL A 78 7.73 7.20 1.82
C VAL A 78 8.99 7.41 2.64
N VAL A 79 8.85 8.14 3.74
CA VAL A 79 9.95 8.46 4.63
C VAL A 79 9.68 7.98 6.05
N ARG A 80 10.74 7.77 6.82
CA ARG A 80 10.70 7.50 8.25
C ARG A 80 11.46 8.60 8.97
N LYS A 81 10.84 9.21 9.98
CA LYS A 81 11.52 10.20 10.85
C LYS A 81 12.64 9.51 11.64
N GLN A 82 13.86 10.01 11.53
CA GLN A 82 15.03 9.62 12.32
C GLN A 82 15.63 10.84 13.00
N LYS A 83 15.51 10.93 14.33
CA LYS A 83 16.04 12.05 15.14
C LYS A 83 15.62 13.42 14.55
N ASN A 84 16.51 14.07 13.79
CA ASN A 84 16.33 15.39 13.17
C ASN A 84 16.19 15.35 11.64
N LYS A 85 16.14 14.18 11.01
CA LYS A 85 16.07 14.01 9.55
C LYS A 85 15.03 12.97 9.15
N TYR A 86 14.75 12.87 7.87
CA TYR A 86 13.81 11.92 7.29
C TYR A 86 14.56 10.92 6.41
N GLN A 87 14.52 9.64 6.76
CA GLN A 87 15.14 8.59 5.95
C GLN A 87 14.17 8.09 4.88
N ILE A 88 14.62 8.00 3.64
CA ILE A 88 13.82 7.47 2.54
C ILE A 88 13.66 5.97 2.72
N VAL A 89 12.43 5.48 2.86
CA VAL A 89 12.12 4.04 2.92
C VAL A 89 11.79 3.52 1.52
N ALA A 90 11.07 4.30 0.73
CA ALA A 90 10.72 3.95 -0.65
C ALA A 90 10.59 5.20 -1.52
N GLY A 91 10.97 5.07 -2.79
CA GLY A 91 10.93 6.18 -3.76
C GLY A 91 12.28 6.81 -4.07
N GLU A 92 13.39 6.13 -3.80
CA GLU A 92 14.77 6.61 -4.05
C GLU A 92 14.97 7.15 -5.49
N ARG A 93 14.35 6.53 -6.50
CA ARG A 93 14.42 7.00 -7.91
C ARG A 93 13.78 8.36 -8.14
N ARG A 94 12.83 8.77 -7.30
CA ARG A 94 12.16 10.08 -7.36
C ARG A 94 12.90 11.16 -6.57
N TYR A 95 13.82 10.75 -5.69
CA TYR A 95 14.65 11.65 -4.88
C TYR A 95 15.92 12.10 -5.63
N ARG A 96 16.48 11.22 -6.47
CA ARG A 96 17.60 11.56 -7.36
C ARG A 96 17.16 12.48 -8.48
#